data_AF-A0A2N8N4U8-F1
#
_entry.id   AF-A0A2N8N4U8-F1
#
_cell.length_a   1.000
_cell.length_b   1.000
_cell.length_c   1.000
_cell.angle_alpha   90.00
_cell.angle_beta   90.00
_cell.angle_gamma   90.00
#
_symmetry.space_group_name_H-M   'P 1'
#
loop_
_entity.id
_entity.type
_entity.pdbx_description
1 polymer ?
#
loop_
_entity_poly.entity_id
_entity_poly.type
_entity_poly.pdbx_seq_one_letter_code
_entity_poly.pdbx_strand_id
1 'polypeptide(L)'
;MKTTNKKEFSYYRLRLASYLKDYHPERLADEAFIRARSDAAAQAYEDAFRQGYPVLEAGYIATEVLFAGLHFSPYYTLEQILENEFANVVPPDRIEAVALRLLQSDAIR
;
A
#
# COMPACT_ATOMS: atom_id res chain seq x y z
N MET A 1 17.84 16.41 -20.04
CA MET A 1 18.52 15.32 -19.32
C MET A 1 17.45 14.49 -18.63
N LYS A 2 17.20 13.23 -19.06
CA LYS A 2 16.17 12.33 -18.51
C LYS A 2 16.83 11.35 -17.53
N THR A 3 16.88 11.68 -16.24
CA THR A 3 17.39 10.79 -15.18
C THR A 3 16.38 10.58 -14.04
N THR A 4 15.28 11.33 -14.02
CA THR A 4 14.20 11.25 -13.02
C THR A 4 13.44 9.92 -13.06
N ASN A 5 13.21 9.39 -14.27
CA ASN A 5 12.37 8.21 -14.49
C ASN A 5 12.79 6.96 -13.67
N LYS A 6 14.08 6.61 -13.59
CA LYS A 6 14.48 5.36 -12.90
C LYS A 6 14.48 5.49 -11.37
N LYS A 7 14.80 6.67 -10.83
CA LYS A 7 14.84 6.92 -9.38
C LYS A 7 13.43 7.05 -8.80
N GLU A 8 12.55 7.78 -9.47
CA GLU A 8 11.16 7.95 -9.03
C GLU A 8 10.39 6.62 -9.09
N PHE A 9 10.59 5.82 -10.13
CA PHE A 9 10.04 4.47 -10.23
C PHE A 9 10.49 3.57 -9.08
N SER A 10 11.77 3.65 -8.70
CA SER A 10 12.30 2.94 -7.54
C SER A 10 11.72 3.46 -6.22
N TYR A 11 11.45 4.76 -6.12
CA TYR A 11 10.88 5.38 -4.92
C TYR A 11 9.42 4.95 -4.69
N TYR A 12 8.56 5.14 -5.69
CA TYR A 12 7.13 4.81 -5.56
C TYR A 12 6.91 3.31 -5.40
N ARG A 13 7.67 2.47 -6.09
CA ARG A 13 7.63 1.02 -5.90
C ARG A 13 8.01 0.61 -4.48
N LEU A 14 9.12 1.14 -3.95
CA LEU A 14 9.56 0.84 -2.58
C LEU A 14 8.52 1.30 -1.54
N ARG A 15 7.98 2.50 -1.72
CA ARG A 15 6.99 3.08 -0.81
C ARG A 15 5.69 2.26 -0.81
N LEU A 16 5.21 1.86 -1.98
CA LEU A 16 4.03 0.99 -2.09
C LEU A 16 4.29 -0.38 -1.49
N ALA A 17 5.42 -1.02 -1.78
CA ALA A 17 5.73 -2.35 -1.24
C ALA A 17 5.83 -2.34 0.29
N SER A 18 6.43 -1.28 0.88
CA SER A 18 6.44 -1.11 2.34
C SER A 18 5.02 -0.95 2.89
N TYR A 19 4.18 -0.13 2.26
CA TYR A 19 2.81 0.07 2.69
C TYR A 19 1.96 -1.21 2.59
N LEU A 20 2.09 -1.97 1.49
CA LEU A 20 1.39 -3.23 1.33
C LEU A 20 1.85 -4.27 2.35
N LYS A 21 3.14 -4.30 2.70
CA LYS A 21 3.64 -5.21 3.73
C LYS A 21 2.92 -4.98 5.07
N ASP A 22 2.73 -3.73 5.45
CA ASP A 22 2.18 -3.39 6.77
C ASP A 22 0.63 -3.46 6.79
N TYR A 23 -0.03 -3.13 5.68
CA TYR A 23 -1.49 -2.97 5.66
C TYR A 23 -2.23 -3.90 4.68
N HIS A 24 -1.59 -4.44 3.65
CA HIS A 24 -2.25 -5.28 2.64
C HIS A 24 -1.35 -6.45 2.20
N PRO A 25 -0.89 -7.29 3.15
CA PRO A 25 0.08 -8.34 2.86
C PRO A 25 -0.43 -9.35 1.82
N GLU A 26 -1.75 -9.52 1.68
CA GLU A 26 -2.38 -10.35 0.65
C GLU A 26 -2.15 -9.84 -0.78
N ARG A 27 -1.79 -8.56 -0.95
CA ARG A 27 -1.46 -7.95 -2.24
C ARG A 27 0.04 -7.85 -2.50
N LEU A 28 0.89 -8.19 -1.53
CA LEU A 28 2.34 -8.02 -1.64
C LEU A 28 2.97 -8.89 -2.76
N ALA A 29 2.37 -10.04 -3.05
CA ALA A 29 2.80 -10.92 -4.13
C ALA A 29 2.31 -10.49 -5.53
N ASP A 30 1.42 -9.50 -5.63
CA ASP A 30 0.89 -9.00 -6.89
C ASP A 30 1.87 -8.00 -7.54
N GLU A 31 2.90 -8.56 -8.17
CA GLU A 31 3.93 -7.79 -8.87
C GLU A 31 3.39 -6.93 -10.02
N ALA A 32 2.32 -7.38 -10.67
CA ALA A 32 1.68 -6.63 -11.75
C ALA A 32 0.97 -5.39 -11.20
N PHE A 33 0.23 -5.53 -10.09
CA PHE A 33 -0.37 -4.43 -9.38
C PHE A 33 0.68 -3.43 -8.89
N ILE A 34 1.73 -3.92 -8.21
CA ILE A 34 2.78 -3.05 -7.65
C ILE A 34 3.43 -2.22 -8.75
N ARG A 35 3.79 -2.86 -9.88
CA ARG A 35 4.38 -2.17 -11.03
C ARG A 35 3.39 -1.16 -11.61
N ALA A 36 2.21 -1.60 -12.04
CA ALA A 36 1.24 -0.69 -12.68
C ALA A 36 0.93 0.52 -11.78
N ARG A 37 0.83 0.31 -10.46
CA ARG A 37 0.53 1.37 -9.50
C ARG A 37 1.72 2.31 -9.26
N SER A 38 2.95 1.79 -9.15
CA SER A 38 4.14 2.64 -9.02
C SER A 38 4.36 3.52 -10.25
N ASP A 39 4.07 2.97 -11.42
CA ASP A 39 4.28 3.63 -12.71
C ASP A 39 3.27 4.76 -12.88
N ALA A 40 2.01 4.50 -12.52
CA ALA A 40 0.96 5.52 -12.51
C ALA A 40 1.29 6.68 -11.55
N ALA A 41 1.82 6.38 -10.36
CA ALA A 41 2.23 7.42 -9.41
C ALA A 41 3.41 8.26 -9.94
N ALA A 42 4.43 7.61 -10.52
CA ALA A 42 5.56 8.30 -11.14
C ALA A 42 5.10 9.20 -12.31
N GLN A 43 4.22 8.70 -13.16
CA GLN A 43 3.65 9.46 -14.26
C GLN A 43 2.85 10.68 -13.76
N ALA A 44 2.02 10.51 -12.73
CA ALA A 44 1.27 11.60 -12.12
C ALA A 44 2.18 12.69 -11.53
N TYR A 45 3.31 12.29 -10.91
CA TYR A 45 4.34 13.24 -10.46
C TYR A 45 4.92 14.02 -11.64
N GLU A 46 5.39 13.33 -12.69
CA GLU A 46 6.00 13.95 -13.85
C GLU A 46 5.04 14.92 -14.55
N ASP A 47 3.76 14.56 -14.66
CA ASP A 47 2.76 15.39 -15.31
C ASP A 47 2.40 16.62 -14.48
N ALA A 48 2.27 16.50 -13.16
CA ALA A 48 2.08 17.65 -12.28
C ALA A 48 3.31 18.57 -12.32
N PHE A 49 4.52 18.02 -12.27
CA PHE A 49 5.74 18.81 -12.36
C PHE A 49 5.83 19.57 -13.70
N ARG A 50 5.49 18.91 -14.82
CA ARG A 50 5.44 19.56 -16.16
C ARG A 50 4.38 20.65 -16.26
N GLN A 51 3.30 20.54 -15.50
CA GLN A 51 2.25 21.57 -15.42
C GLN A 51 2.66 22.76 -14.53
N GLY A 52 3.83 22.73 -13.91
CA GLY A 52 4.36 23.82 -13.09
C GLY A 52 3.98 23.76 -11.62
N TYR A 53 3.40 22.65 -11.15
CA TYR A 53 3.19 22.44 -9.72
C TYR A 53 4.54 22.38 -8.98
N PRO A 54 4.64 22.92 -7.76
CA PRO A 54 5.86 22.76 -6.98
C PRO A 54 6.07 21.28 -6.61
N VAL A 55 7.33 20.94 -6.32
CA VAL A 55 7.78 19.55 -6.10
C VAL A 55 6.97 18.84 -5.02
N LEU A 56 6.58 19.56 -3.97
CA LEU A 56 5.83 18.99 -2.85
C LEU A 56 4.41 18.60 -3.27
N GLU A 57 3.72 19.49 -3.99
CA GLU A 57 2.35 19.28 -4.50
C GLU A 57 2.31 18.18 -5.55
N ALA A 58 3.27 18.13 -6.46
CA ALA A 58 3.42 17.00 -7.39
C ALA A 58 3.62 15.68 -6.63
N GLY A 59 4.36 15.71 -5.52
CA GLY A 59 4.54 14.58 -4.61
C GLY A 59 3.25 14.11 -3.95
N TYR A 60 2.38 15.05 -3.54
CA TYR A 60 1.06 14.73 -2.99
C TYR A 60 0.14 14.10 -4.04
N ILE A 61 0.08 14.67 -5.24
CA ILE A 61 -0.72 14.12 -6.36
C ILE A 61 -0.31 12.67 -6.65
N ALA A 62 0.99 12.41 -6.73
CA ALA A 62 1.50 11.06 -6.93
C ALA A 62 1.17 10.10 -5.78
N THR A 63 1.15 10.60 -4.54
CA THR A 63 0.79 9.81 -3.35
C THR A 63 -0.69 9.40 -3.38
N GLU A 64 -1.59 10.31 -3.76
CA GLU A 64 -3.01 10.01 -3.93
C GLU A 64 -3.22 8.89 -4.95
N VAL A 65 -2.51 8.96 -6.08
CA VAL A 65 -2.54 7.88 -7.08
C VAL A 65 -1.98 6.59 -6.51
N LEU A 66 -0.85 6.64 -5.81
CA LEU A 66 -0.17 5.47 -5.24
C LEU A 66 -1.08 4.69 -4.29
N PHE A 67 -1.84 5.37 -3.43
CA PHE A 67 -2.67 4.75 -2.40
C PHE A 67 -4.17 4.74 -2.68
N ALA A 68 -4.60 5.17 -3.86
CA ALA A 68 -6.01 5.14 -4.25
C ALA A 68 -6.63 3.74 -4.05
N GLY A 69 -7.67 3.66 -3.22
CA GLY A 69 -8.36 2.41 -2.87
C GLY A 69 -7.64 1.52 -1.85
N LEU A 70 -6.52 1.96 -1.26
CA LEU A 70 -5.76 1.23 -0.24
C LEU A 70 -5.88 1.83 1.17
N HIS A 71 -6.61 2.95 1.35
CA HIS A 71 -6.72 3.62 2.64
C HIS A 71 -7.37 2.77 3.73
N PHE A 72 -8.40 2.00 3.36
CA PHE A 72 -9.01 1.05 4.27
C PHE A 72 -8.38 -0.32 4.06
N SER A 73 -7.89 -0.91 5.14
CA SER A 73 -7.37 -2.28 5.15
C SER A 73 -8.27 -3.18 6.00
N PRO A 74 -8.97 -4.15 5.37
CA PRO A 74 -9.66 -5.20 6.10
C PRO A 74 -8.69 -6.04 6.94
N TYR A 75 -7.49 -6.31 6.41
CA TYR A 75 -6.43 -7.04 7.10
C TYR A 75 -6.05 -6.37 8.43
N TYR A 76 -5.65 -5.10 8.37
CA TYR A 76 -5.23 -4.33 9.54
C TYR A 76 -6.38 -4.15 10.53
N THR A 77 -7.61 -3.97 10.03
CA THR A 77 -8.80 -3.92 10.89
C THR A 77 -8.97 -5.22 11.68
N LEU A 78 -8.78 -6.37 11.05
CA LEU A 78 -8.83 -7.67 11.72
C LEU A 78 -7.71 -7.81 12.75
N GLU A 79 -6.48 -7.39 12.43
CA GLU A 79 -5.39 -7.39 13.42
C GLU A 79 -5.75 -6.57 14.65
N GLN A 80 -6.27 -5.34 14.46
CA GLN A 80 -6.66 -4.47 15.57
C GLN A 80 -7.81 -5.05 16.40
N ILE A 81 -8.79 -5.72 15.78
CA ILE A 81 -9.85 -6.42 16.52
C ILE A 81 -9.27 -7.59 17.33
N LEU A 82 -8.40 -8.40 16.72
CA LEU A 82 -7.78 -9.54 17.40
C LEU A 82 -6.92 -9.09 18.58
N GLU A 83 -6.16 -8.02 18.40
CA GLU A 83 -5.28 -7.45 19.42
C GLU A 83 -6.08 -6.83 20.58
N ASN A 84 -7.13 -6.06 20.31
CA ASN A 84 -7.84 -5.33 21.36
C ASN A 84 -8.94 -6.16 22.04
N GLU A 85 -9.66 -6.99 21.29
CA GLU A 85 -10.85 -7.69 21.80
C GLU A 85 -10.58 -9.17 22.09
N PHE A 86 -9.53 -9.75 21.49
CA PHE A 86 -9.22 -11.18 21.60
C PHE A 86 -7.80 -11.46 22.14
N ALA A 87 -7.16 -10.51 22.82
CA ALA A 87 -5.81 -10.69 23.40
C ALA A 87 -5.68 -11.92 24.32
N ASN A 88 -6.76 -12.29 25.03
CA ASN A 88 -6.79 -13.45 25.91
C ASN A 88 -7.01 -14.79 25.17
N VAL A 89 -7.31 -14.73 23.87
CA VAL A 89 -7.66 -15.89 23.02
C VAL A 89 -6.60 -16.12 21.95
N VAL A 90 -6.09 -15.05 21.34
CA VAL A 90 -5.10 -15.09 20.27
C VAL A 90 -3.79 -14.48 20.79
N PRO A 91 -2.73 -15.29 20.95
CA PRO A 91 -1.42 -14.80 21.31
C PRO A 91 -0.88 -13.78 20.29
N PRO A 92 -0.13 -12.74 20.72
CA PRO A 92 0.37 -11.69 19.82
C PRO A 92 1.16 -12.21 18.61
N ASP A 93 1.97 -13.26 18.78
CA ASP A 93 2.77 -13.89 17.73
C ASP A 93 1.92 -14.61 16.66
N ARG A 94 0.61 -14.76 16.88
CA ARG A 94 -0.32 -15.41 15.95
C ARG A 94 -1.30 -14.47 15.28
N ILE A 95 -1.36 -13.20 15.70
CA ILE A 95 -2.36 -12.24 15.21
C ILE A 95 -2.29 -12.10 13.67
N GLU A 96 -1.10 -11.86 13.13
CA GLU A 96 -0.83 -11.70 11.69
C GLU A 96 -1.40 -12.90 10.89
N ALA A 97 -1.04 -14.12 11.30
CA ALA A 97 -1.44 -15.35 10.62
C ALA A 97 -2.95 -15.62 10.73
N VAL A 98 -3.58 -15.28 11.86
CA VAL A 98 -5.02 -15.43 12.04
C VAL A 98 -5.78 -14.39 11.21
N ALA A 99 -5.36 -13.12 11.21
CA ALA A 99 -5.96 -12.06 10.41
C ALA A 99 -5.96 -12.41 8.91
N LEU A 100 -4.83 -12.88 8.38
CA LEU A 100 -4.72 -13.34 6.99
C LEU A 100 -5.69 -14.48 6.67
N ARG A 101 -5.81 -15.47 7.57
CA ARG A 101 -6.74 -16.60 7.39
C ARG A 101 -8.20 -16.16 7.42
N LEU A 102 -8.56 -15.25 8.33
CA LEU A 102 -9.92 -14.72 8.42
C LEU A 102 -10.28 -13.93 7.15
N LEU A 103 -9.36 -13.13 6.62
CA LEU A 103 -9.56 -12.39 5.37
C LEU A 103 -9.82 -13.29 4.15
N GLN A 104 -9.24 -14.50 4.15
CA GLN A 104 -9.40 -15.49 3.09
C GLN A 104 -10.64 -16.37 3.26
N SER A 105 -11.26 -16.36 4.45
CA SER A 105 -12.39 -17.21 4.81
C SER A 105 -13.69 -16.72 4.18
N ASP A 106 -14.41 -17.63 3.52
CA ASP A 106 -15.76 -17.36 2.99
C ASP A 106 -16.83 -17.28 4.08
N ALA A 107 -16.52 -17.70 5.32
CA ALA A 107 -17.46 -17.58 6.43
C ALA A 107 -17.64 -16.13 6.94
N ILE A 108 -16.78 -15.20 6.49
CA ILE A 108 -16.75 -13.80 6.93
C ILE A 108 -17.04 -12.83 5.77
N ARG A 109 -17.17 -13.35 4.53
CA ARG A 109 -17.57 -12.59 3.34
C ARG A 109 -19.09 -12.60 3.16
#